data_AF-A0A1Y5F639-F1
#
_entry.id   AF-A0A1Y5F639-F1
#
_cell.length_a   1.000
_cell.length_b   1.000
_cell.length_c   1.000
_cell.angle_alpha   90.00
_cell.angle_beta   90.00
_cell.angle_gamma   90.00
#
_symmetry.space_group_name_H-M   'P 1'
#
loop_
_entity.id
_entity.type
_entity.pdbx_description
1 polymer ?
#
loop_
_entity_poly.entity_id
_entity_poly.type
_entity_poly.pdbx_seq_one_letter_code
_entity_poly.pdbx_strand_id
1 'polypeptide(L)' 'MTKKLIESIHYYLNSEGLMVFTEKYHTERGHCCQSGCAHCPYDFKSKIDPTIPAELQNPWNKDEEEIEIYDGPIEE' A
#
# COMPACT_ATOMS: atom_id res chain seq x y z
N MET A 1 26.11 0.73 -0.15
CA MET A 1 26.26 -0.55 -0.89
C MET A 1 24.94 -0.83 -1.58
N THR A 2 24.90 -0.82 -2.91
CA THR A 2 23.70 -1.21 -3.66
C THR A 2 23.56 -2.73 -3.59
N LYS A 3 22.53 -3.20 -2.89
CA LYS A 3 22.28 -4.64 -2.74
C LYS A 3 21.77 -5.17 -4.09
N LYS A 4 22.42 -6.21 -4.61
CA LYS A 4 22.04 -6.80 -5.90
C LYS A 4 20.74 -7.59 -5.76
N LEU A 5 19.76 -7.30 -6.61
CA LEU A 5 18.53 -8.09 -6.70
C LEU A 5 18.79 -9.40 -7.43
N ILE A 6 18.14 -10.46 -6.96
CA ILE A 6 18.29 -11.82 -7.50
C ILE A 6 16.90 -12.27 -7.88
N GLU A 7 16.72 -12.62 -9.15
CA GLU A 7 15.48 -13.19 -9.66
C GLU A 7 15.14 -14.50 -8.94
N SER A 8 13.86 -14.80 -8.76
CA SER A 8 13.33 -15.91 -7.94
C SER A 8 13.52 -15.76 -6.42
N ILE A 9 14.43 -14.92 -5.95
CA ILE A 9 14.66 -14.68 -4.51
C ILE A 9 14.06 -13.35 -4.04
N HIS A 10 14.32 -12.27 -4.76
CA HIS A 10 13.89 -10.92 -4.40
C HIS A 10 12.67 -10.49 -5.22
N TYR A 11 12.59 -10.91 -6.48
CA TYR A 11 11.47 -10.63 -7.36
C TYR A 11 11.29 -11.75 -8.39
N TYR A 12 10.13 -11.78 -9.04
CA TYR A 12 9.86 -12.56 -10.25
C TYR A 12 9.10 -11.71 -11.27
N LEU A 13 9.09 -12.13 -12.53
CA LEU A 13 8.23 -11.53 -13.56
C LEU A 13 6.94 -12.34 -13.65
N ASN A 14 5.78 -11.68 -13.56
CA ASN A 14 4.49 -12.33 -13.77
C ASN A 14 4.25 -12.58 -15.27
N SER A 15 3.13 -13.21 -15.61
CA SER A 15 2.74 -13.50 -17.00
C SER A 15 2.56 -12.25 -17.87
N GLU A 16 2.36 -11.09 -17.25
CA GLU A 16 2.20 -9.79 -17.90
C GLU A 16 3.55 -9.06 -18.08
N GLY A 17 4.65 -9.68 -17.65
CA GLY A 17 5.99 -9.07 -17.68
C GLY A 17 6.22 -8.02 -16.59
N LEU A 18 5.34 -7.93 -15.58
CA LEU A 18 5.48 -7.04 -14.44
C LEU A 18 6.40 -7.64 -13.38
N MET A 19 7.27 -6.80 -12.81
CA MET A 19 8.14 -7.17 -11.70
C MET A 19 7.37 -7.22 -10.39
N VAL A 20 7.26 -8.41 -9.80
CA VAL A 20 6.61 -8.63 -8.51
C VAL A 20 7.68 -8.93 -7.46
N PHE A 21 7.73 -8.09 -6.43
CA PHE A 21 8.62 -8.28 -5.30
C PHE A 21 8.10 -9.36 -4.34
N THR A 22 9.04 -10.10 -3.77
CA THR A 22 8.80 -11.15 -2.77
C THR A 22 8.90 -10.58 -1.36
N GLU A 23 8.43 -11.38 -0.39
CA GLU A 23 8.52 -11.08 1.03
C GLU A 23 9.97 -10.86 1.50
N LYS A 24 10.91 -11.64 0.96
CA LYS A 24 12.34 -11.52 1.31
C LYS A 24 12.89 -10.15 0.94
N TYR A 25 12.55 -9.63 -0.24
CA TYR A 25 12.94 -8.28 -0.63
C TYR A 25 12.39 -7.23 0.34
N HIS A 26 11.12 -7.34 0.72
CA HIS A 26 10.49 -6.40 1.66
C HIS A 26 11.09 -6.48 3.07
N THR A 27 11.49 -7.68 3.50
CA THR A 27 12.19 -7.90 4.77
C THR A 27 13.58 -7.27 4.74
N GLU A 28 14.34 -7.48 3.66
CA GLU A 28 15.68 -6.91 3.51
C GLU A 28 15.69 -5.38 3.34
N ARG A 29 14.60 -4.81 2.79
CA ARG A 29 14.38 -3.36 2.75
C ARG A 29 14.23 -2.75 4.15
N GLY A 30 13.79 -3.54 5.13
CA GLY A 30 13.73 -3.17 6.55
C GLY A 30 12.67 -2.14 6.94
N HIS A 31 11.76 -1.77 6.03
CA HIS A 31 10.62 -0.89 6.35
C HIS A 31 9.41 -1.14 5.45
N CYS A 32 8.21 -0.93 6.00
CA CYS A 32 6.95 -0.97 5.26
C CYS A 32 6.72 0.37 4.52
N CYS A 33 6.33 0.30 3.24
CA CYS A 33 6.00 1.49 2.45
C CYS A 33 4.50 1.78 2.37
N GLN A 34 3.66 1.00 3.06
CA GLN A 34 2.21 1.17 3.13
C GLN A 34 1.50 1.15 1.76
N SER A 35 2.14 0.55 0.75
CA SER A 35 1.59 0.46 -0.61
C SER A 35 0.66 -0.73 -0.81
N GLY A 36 0.38 -1.53 0.22
CA GLY A 36 -0.57 -2.63 0.09
C GLY A 36 -0.09 -3.82 -0.74
N CYS A 37 1.21 -4.12 -0.71
CA CYS A 37 1.77 -5.20 -1.54
C CYS A 37 1.33 -6.60 -1.07
N ALA A 38 1.14 -7.51 -2.04
CA ALA A 38 0.66 -8.87 -1.79
C ALA A 38 1.59 -9.72 -0.90
N HIS A 39 2.91 -9.48 -0.95
CA HIS A 39 3.91 -10.20 -0.17
C HIS A 39 4.45 -9.36 1.00
N CYS A 40 3.60 -8.54 1.63
CA CYS A 40 4.02 -7.69 2.73
C CYS A 40 4.31 -8.50 4.01
N PRO A 41 5.55 -8.51 4.55
CA PRO A 41 5.87 -9.21 5.79
C PRO A 41 5.32 -8.51 7.05
N TYR A 42 4.79 -7.29 6.91
CA TYR A 42 4.31 -6.47 8.04
C TYR A 42 2.80 -6.58 8.26
N ASP A 43 2.13 -7.56 7.65
CA ASP A 43 0.67 -7.73 7.70
C ASP A 43 -0.11 -6.44 7.38
N PHE A 44 0.48 -5.57 6.54
CA PHE A 44 -0.20 -4.38 6.04
C PHE A 44 -1.24 -4.83 5.02
N LYS A 45 -2.41 -5.24 5.52
CA LYS A 45 -3.60 -5.45 4.71
C LYS A 45 -4.02 -4.09 4.20
N SER A 46 -3.74 -3.86 2.94
CA SER A 46 -4.38 -2.80 2.18
C SER A 46 -5.88 -2.86 2.43
N LYS A 47 -6.44 -1.82 3.04
CA LYS A 47 -7.90 -1.60 3.13
C LYS A 47 -8.46 -1.20 1.75
N ILE A 48 -8.00 -1.87 0.70
CA ILE A 48 -8.46 -1.64 -0.66
C ILE A 48 -9.60 -2.60 -0.91
N ASP A 49 -10.80 -2.03 -0.98
CA ASP A 49 -11.97 -2.77 -1.42
C ASP A 49 -11.88 -2.94 -2.94
N PRO A 50 -11.74 -4.18 -3.47
CA PRO A 50 -11.60 -4.42 -4.90
C PRO A 50 -12.86 -4.08 -5.69
N THR A 51 -13.99 -3.84 -5.03
CA THR A 51 -15.24 -3.39 -5.67
C THR A 51 -15.31 -1.86 -5.83
N ILE A 52 -14.39 -1.13 -5.20
CA ILE A 52 -14.32 0.33 -5.25
C ILE A 52 -13.12 0.73 -6.15
N PRO A 53 -13.32 1.58 -7.17
CA PRO A 53 -12.23 2.13 -7.98
C PRO A 53 -11.12 2.75 -7.12
N ALA A 54 -9.85 2.60 -7.51
CA ALA A 54 -8.71 2.99 -6.70
C ALA A 54 -8.70 4.49 -6.32
N GLU A 55 -9.30 5.33 -7.17
CA GLU A 55 -9.46 6.78 -7.00
C GLU A 55 -10.43 7.14 -5.86
N LEU A 56 -11.28 6.19 -5.46
CA LEU A 56 -12.26 6.31 -4.37
C LEU A 56 -11.85 5.51 -3.12
N GLN A 57 -10.75 4.76 -3.19
CA GLN A 57 -10.17 4.12 -2.02
C GLN A 57 -9.47 5.21 -1.20
N ASN A 58 -9.93 5.47 0.02
CA ASN A 58 -9.37 6.51 0.88
C ASN A 58 -8.30 5.88 1.82
N PRO A 59 -6.99 6.01 1.55
CA PRO A 59 -5.96 5.35 2.35
C PRO A 59 -5.78 5.93 3.76
N TRP A 60 -6.43 7.05 4.10
CA TRP A 60 -6.24 7.79 5.36
C TRP A 60 -7.53 8.15 6.12
N ASN A 61 -8.62 7.38 6.01
CA ASN A 61 -9.67 7.49 7.04
C ASN A 61 -9.25 6.64 8.24
N LYS A 62 -8.61 7.30 9.21
CA LYS A 62 -8.24 6.65 10.45
C LYS A 62 -9.49 6.19 11.19
N ASP A 63 -10.54 7.01 11.26
CA ASP A 63 -11.80 6.67 11.90
C ASP A 63 -12.90 7.50 11.21
N GLU A 64 -13.93 6.87 10.62
CA GLU A 64 -15.04 7.55 9.92
C GLU A 64 -15.91 8.42 10.84
N GLU A 65 -15.70 8.39 12.16
CA GLU A 65 -16.52 9.11 13.15
C GLU A 65 -16.09 10.57 13.39
N GLU A 66 -14.93 11.02 12.91
CA GLU A 66 -14.40 12.37 13.21
C GLU A 66 -14.24 13.24 11.94
N ILE A 67 -15.24 13.23 11.05
CA ILE A 67 -15.43 14.35 10.13
C ILE A 67 -16.40 15.30 10.83
N GLU A 68 -15.87 16.23 11.63
CA GLU A 68 -16.67 17.35 12.13
C GLU A 68 -17.00 18.27 10.95
N ILE A 69 -18.18 18.08 10.37
CA ILE A 69 -18.76 19.03 9.42
C ILE A 69 -19.07 20.31 10.23
N TYR A 70 -18.18 21.30 10.14
CA TYR A 70 -18.39 22.61 10.75
C TYR A 70 -19.49 23.35 9.97
N ASP A 71 -20.71 23.32 10.51
CA ASP A 71 -21.89 24.01 9.97
C ASP A 71 -22.04 25.44 10.52
N GLY A 72 -20.90 26.11 10.77
CA GLY A 72 -20.88 27.48 11.28
C GLY A 72 -21.20 28.51 10.19
N PRO A 73 -21.57 29.76 10.59
CA PRO A 73 -21.83 30.81 9.63
C PRO A 73 -20.57 31.07 8.80
N ILE A 74 -20.73 31.00 7.48
CA ILE A 74 -19.72 31.49 6.54
C ILE A 74 -19.73 33.01 6.72
N GLU A 75 -18.68 33.56 7.32
CA GLU A 75 -18.50 35.01 7.37
C GLU A 75 -18.45 35.53 5.93
N GLU A 76 -19.35 36.46 5.60
CA GLU A 76 -19.55 36.99 4.23
C GLU A 76 -18.33 37.73 3.67
#